data_AF-A0AAU4QRB8-F1
#
_entry.id   AF-A0AAU4QRB8-F1
#
_cell.length_a   1.000
_cell.length_b   1.000
_cell.length_c   1.000
_cell.angle_alpha   90.00
_cell.angle_beta   90.00
_cell.angle_gamma   90.00
#
_symmetry.space_group_name_H-M   'P 1'
#
loop_
_entity.id
_entity.type
_entity.pdbx_description
1 polymer ?
#
loop_
_entity_poly.entity_id
_entity_poly.type
_entity_poly.pdbx_seq_one_letter_code
_entity_poly.pdbx_strand_id
1 'polypeptide(L)'
;MDVGSRLWTAATATDPAAAALDETRRFRDCRPEPLHSLWTAAGLTDVMTTPLEVPTVFADFADLWDPFRSGQGPAPGYVASLTPAARDRLRDALRDAVPTAPDGSVPLTARAWAAKGVRALRP
;
A
#
# COMPACT_ATOMS: atom_id res chain seq x y z
N MET A 1 -3.12 -9.49 2.98
CA MET A 1 -2.08 -8.66 2.33
C MET A 1 -2.81 -7.55 1.59
N ASP A 2 -2.36 -6.31 1.74
CA ASP A 2 -3.03 -5.14 1.18
C ASP A 2 -2.70 -4.89 -0.30
N VAL A 3 -3.53 -4.07 -0.94
CA VAL A 3 -3.47 -3.76 -2.37
C VAL A 3 -2.10 -3.21 -2.79
N GLY A 4 -1.54 -2.29 -2.00
CA GLY A 4 -0.24 -1.68 -2.28
C GLY A 4 0.92 -2.68 -2.17
N SER A 5 0.90 -3.55 -1.16
CA SER A 5 1.92 -4.61 -1.00
C SER A 5 1.91 -5.61 -2.17
N ARG A 6 0.75 -5.89 -2.76
CA ARG A 6 0.65 -6.78 -3.94
C ARG A 6 1.32 -6.18 -5.17
N LEU A 7 1.09 -4.90 -5.46
CA LEU A 7 1.76 -4.21 -6.57
C LEU A 7 3.29 -4.24 -6.39
N TRP A 8 3.80 -3.84 -5.22
CA TRP A 8 5.25 -3.75 -5.02
C TRP A 8 5.96 -5.11 -5.03
N THR A 9 5.25 -6.18 -4.64
CA THR A 9 5.72 -7.56 -4.80
C THR A 9 5.85 -7.93 -6.28
N ALA A 10 4.82 -7.65 -7.10
CA ALA A 10 4.86 -7.91 -8.55
C ALA A 10 5.89 -7.02 -9.28
N ALA A 11 6.04 -5.76 -8.86
CA ALA A 11 7.04 -4.84 -9.37
C ALA A 11 8.46 -5.37 -9.11
N THR A 12 8.75 -5.77 -7.88
CA THR A 12 10.07 -6.31 -7.53
C THR A 12 10.38 -7.64 -8.25
N ALA A 13 9.35 -8.46 -8.52
CA ALA A 13 9.51 -9.70 -9.26
C ALA A 13 9.84 -9.47 -10.75
N THR A 14 9.32 -8.39 -11.35
CA THR A 14 9.52 -8.06 -12.77
C THR A 14 10.68 -7.09 -13.02
N ASP A 15 11.05 -6.33 -12.00
CA ASP A 15 12.15 -5.37 -11.95
C ASP A 15 12.73 -5.31 -10.51
N PRO A 16 13.83 -6.01 -10.22
CA PRO A 16 14.44 -6.01 -8.90
C PRO A 16 14.86 -4.62 -8.38
N ALA A 17 15.06 -3.63 -9.26
CA ALA A 17 15.39 -2.27 -8.85
C ALA A 17 14.19 -1.53 -8.22
N ALA A 18 12.95 -1.94 -8.54
CA ALA A 18 11.73 -1.40 -7.95
C ALA A 18 11.68 -1.56 -6.41
N ALA A 19 12.46 -2.49 -5.87
CA ALA A 19 12.55 -2.73 -4.43
C ALA A 19 13.09 -1.53 -3.64
N ALA A 20 13.74 -0.56 -4.30
CA ALA A 20 14.14 0.72 -3.70
C ALA A 20 12.99 1.75 -3.65
N LEU A 21 11.97 1.57 -4.49
CA LEU A 21 10.80 2.44 -4.60
C LEU A 21 9.60 1.95 -3.77
N ASP A 22 9.65 0.70 -3.33
CA ASP A 22 8.64 0.03 -2.50
C ASP A 22 8.24 0.86 -1.27
N GLU A 23 6.97 1.28 -1.26
CA GLU A 23 6.38 2.08 -0.20
C GLU A 23 6.40 1.37 1.16
N THR A 24 6.30 0.03 1.18
CA THR A 24 6.39 -0.74 2.42
C THR A 24 7.77 -0.61 3.07
N ARG A 25 8.80 -0.24 2.29
CA ARG A 25 10.18 0.00 2.76
C ARG A 25 10.49 1.47 2.97
N ARG A 26 9.90 2.37 2.18
CA ARG A 26 10.11 3.82 2.23
C ARG A 26 9.31 4.50 3.34
N PHE A 27 8.11 4.01 3.64
CA PHE A 27 7.23 4.55 4.68
C PHE A 27 7.27 3.70 5.95
N ARG A 28 8.47 3.60 6.54
CA ARG A 28 8.70 2.77 7.73
C ARG A 28 7.91 3.21 8.95
N ASP A 29 7.58 4.49 9.02
CA ASP A 29 6.78 5.08 10.10
C ASP A 29 5.30 4.68 10.01
N CYS A 30 4.82 4.19 8.86
CA CYS A 30 3.46 3.68 8.68
C CYS A 30 3.34 2.23 9.20
N ARG A 31 3.77 2.00 10.45
CA ARG A 31 3.78 0.73 11.18
C ARG A 31 3.48 1.00 12.66
N PRO A 32 2.97 0.02 13.42
CA PRO A 32 2.40 0.31 14.73
C PRO A 32 3.43 0.87 15.72
N GLU A 33 4.61 0.26 15.84
CA GLU A 33 5.63 0.69 16.80
C GLU A 33 6.36 1.97 16.37
N PRO A 34 6.78 2.14 15.09
CA PRO A 34 7.34 3.41 14.62
C PRO A 34 6.35 4.57 14.73
N LEU A 35 5.09 4.38 14.37
CA LEU A 35 4.06 5.41 14.47
C LEU A 35 3.81 5.81 15.92
N HIS A 36 3.74 4.83 16.83
CA HIS A 36 3.64 5.08 18.26
C HIS A 36 4.84 5.90 18.75
N SER A 37 6.06 5.47 18.39
CA SER A 37 7.31 6.13 18.79
C SER A 37 7.37 7.58 18.28
N LEU A 38 6.94 7.83 17.03
CA LEU A 38 6.86 9.16 16.45
C LEU A 38 5.93 10.09 17.26
N TRP A 39 4.76 9.59 17.67
CA TRP A 39 3.80 10.36 18.45
C TRP A 39 4.27 10.62 19.89
N THR A 40 4.88 9.62 20.53
CA THR A 40 5.51 9.80 21.85
C THR A 40 6.66 10.80 21.79
N ALA A 41 7.51 10.73 20.76
CA ALA A 41 8.62 11.67 20.57
C ALA A 41 8.14 13.11 20.33
N ALA A 42 6.93 13.29 19.80
CA ALA A 42 6.27 14.59 19.67
C ALA A 42 5.69 15.13 21.00
N GLY A 43 5.83 14.41 22.11
CA GLY A 43 5.39 14.82 23.45
C GLY A 43 3.93 14.50 23.76
N LEU A 44 3.28 13.63 22.98
CA LEU A 44 1.95 13.14 23.29
C LEU A 44 2.01 12.02 24.34
N THR A 45 1.01 11.99 25.22
CA THR A 45 0.81 10.93 26.22
C THR A 45 -0.34 10.01 25.82
N ASP A 46 -0.49 8.88 26.51
CA ASP A 46 -1.54 7.88 26.25
C ASP A 46 -1.65 7.51 24.75
N VAL A 47 -0.49 7.34 24.11
CA VAL A 47 -0.42 7.05 22.68
C VAL A 47 -0.88 5.62 22.44
N MET A 48 -1.81 5.45 21.51
CA MET A 48 -2.30 4.16 21.04
C MET A 48 -2.19 4.09 19.53
N THR A 49 -1.81 2.93 19.01
CA THR A 49 -1.86 2.62 17.57
C THR A 49 -2.71 1.38 17.33
N THR A 50 -3.48 1.37 16.25
CA THR A 50 -4.36 0.23 15.90
C THR A 50 -4.47 0.07 14.38
N PRO A 51 -4.57 -1.16 13.85
CA PRO A 51 -4.85 -1.34 12.44
C PRO A 51 -6.34 -1.06 12.16
N LEU A 52 -6.60 -0.38 11.05
CA LEU A 52 -7.91 -0.29 10.44
C LEU A 52 -7.88 -1.13 9.16
N GLU A 53 -8.64 -2.22 9.13
CA GLU A 53 -8.73 -3.13 7.99
C GLU A 53 -10.10 -2.98 7.32
N VAL A 54 -10.09 -2.70 6.01
CA VAL A 54 -11.29 -2.48 5.21
C VAL A 54 -11.31 -3.48 4.05
N PRO A 55 -12.30 -4.38 3.98
CA PRO A 55 -12.52 -5.22 2.81
C PRO A 55 -12.62 -4.35 1.57
N THR A 56 -11.79 -4.63 0.57
CA THR A 56 -11.73 -3.90 -0.69
C THR A 56 -11.93 -4.91 -1.81
N VAL A 57 -13.17 -5.01 -2.28
CA VAL A 57 -13.55 -5.96 -3.33
C VAL A 57 -13.66 -5.19 -4.63
N PHE A 58 -12.79 -5.52 -5.57
CA PHE A 58 -12.86 -4.98 -6.93
C PHE A 58 -13.77 -5.85 -7.78
N ALA A 59 -14.53 -5.24 -8.69
CA ALA A 59 -15.47 -5.96 -9.54
C ALA A 59 -14.76 -6.96 -10.46
N ASP A 60 -13.58 -6.58 -10.95
CA ASP A 60 -12.68 -7.41 -11.73
C ASP A 60 -11.23 -6.90 -11.63
N PHE A 61 -10.32 -7.49 -12.41
CA PHE A 61 -8.93 -7.04 -12.44
C PHE A 61 -8.74 -5.65 -13.06
N ALA A 62 -9.58 -5.25 -14.03
CA ALA A 62 -9.45 -3.92 -14.64
C ALA A 62 -9.76 -2.84 -13.60
N ASP A 63 -10.80 -3.05 -12.78
CA ASP A 63 -11.16 -2.18 -11.66
C ASP A 63 -10.03 -2.06 -10.62
N LEU A 64 -9.29 -3.15 -10.35
CA LEU A 64 -8.06 -3.10 -9.55
C LEU A 64 -6.92 -2.33 -10.24
N TRP A 65 -6.72 -2.49 -11.54
CA TRP A 65 -5.56 -1.98 -12.27
C TRP A 65 -5.67 -0.50 -12.62
N ASP A 66 -6.86 -0.03 -12.97
CA ASP A 66 -7.08 1.31 -13.49
C ASP A 66 -6.60 2.45 -12.57
N PRO A 67 -6.75 2.39 -11.23
CA PRO A 67 -6.19 3.39 -10.33
C PRO A 67 -4.68 3.60 -10.48
N PHE A 68 -3.92 2.54 -10.79
CA PHE A 68 -2.47 2.63 -11.01
C PHE A 68 -2.07 3.37 -12.28
N ARG A 69 -3.02 3.61 -13.18
CA ARG A 69 -2.79 4.37 -14.42
C ARG A 69 -2.85 5.89 -14.21
N SER A 70 -3.32 6.34 -13.06
CA SER A 70 -3.51 7.77 -12.77
C SER A 70 -2.20 8.57 -12.73
N GLY A 71 -1.06 7.91 -12.47
CA GLY A 71 0.24 8.57 -12.29
C GLY A 71 0.37 9.35 -10.97
N GLN A 72 -0.65 9.37 -10.12
CA GLN A 72 -0.66 10.12 -8.87
C GLN A 72 -0.28 9.25 -7.68
N GLY A 73 0.77 9.64 -6.96
CA GLY A 73 1.32 8.87 -5.83
C GLY A 73 2.45 7.92 -6.23
N PRO A 74 3.12 7.25 -5.26
CA PRO A 74 4.36 6.54 -5.54
C PRO A 74 4.17 5.31 -6.45
N ALA A 75 3.20 4.45 -6.13
CA ALA A 75 2.87 3.29 -6.95
C ALA A 75 2.40 3.65 -8.37
N PRO A 76 1.37 4.52 -8.58
CA PRO A 76 0.98 4.94 -9.93
C PRO A 76 2.08 5.71 -10.67
N GLY A 77 2.89 6.50 -9.96
CA GLY A 77 4.05 7.20 -10.54
C GLY A 77 5.13 6.24 -11.04
N TYR A 78 5.38 5.14 -10.34
CA TYR A 78 6.25 4.07 -10.83
C TYR A 78 5.67 3.40 -12.08
N VAL A 79 4.39 3.04 -12.08
CA VAL A 79 3.74 2.45 -13.27
C VAL A 79 3.80 3.39 -14.48
N ALA A 80 3.70 4.71 -14.26
CA ALA A 80 3.82 5.72 -15.29
C ALA A 80 5.24 5.84 -15.87
N SER A 81 6.29 5.61 -15.07
CA SER A 81 7.70 5.70 -15.53
C SER A 81 8.16 4.49 -16.35
N LEU A 82 7.44 3.37 -16.27
CA LEU A 82 7.73 2.17 -17.04
C LEU A 82 7.49 2.34 -18.54
N THR A 83 8.33 1.69 -19.36
CA THR A 83 8.05 1.50 -20.79
C THR A 83 6.76 0.68 -20.96
N PRO A 84 6.08 0.77 -22.12
CA PRO A 84 4.84 0.01 -22.36
C PRO A 84 5.01 -1.49 -22.10
N ALA A 85 6.09 -2.10 -22.60
CA ALA A 85 6.37 -3.53 -22.40
C ALA A 85 6.67 -3.89 -20.94
N ALA A 86 7.32 -3.01 -20.17
CA ALA A 86 7.54 -3.25 -18.75
C ALA A 86 6.24 -3.10 -17.95
N ARG A 87 5.38 -2.15 -18.31
CA ARG A 87 4.06 -1.95 -17.73
C ARG A 87 3.15 -3.17 -17.96
N ASP A 88 3.15 -3.73 -19.17
CA ASP A 88 2.39 -4.95 -19.47
C ASP A 88 2.88 -6.15 -18.65
N ARG A 89 4.20 -6.35 -18.55
CA ARG A 89 4.77 -7.40 -17.69
C ARG A 89 4.36 -7.24 -16.22
N LEU A 90 4.38 -6.01 -15.69
CA LEU A 90 3.92 -5.74 -14.33
C LEU A 90 2.43 -6.02 -14.16
N ARG A 91 1.61 -5.58 -15.11
CA ARG A 91 0.16 -5.83 -15.09
C ARG A 91 -0.13 -7.33 -15.04
N ASP A 92 0.54 -8.10 -15.89
CA ASP A 92 0.31 -9.54 -16.00
C ASP A 92 0.82 -10.26 -14.74
N ALA A 93 2.01 -9.89 -14.22
CA ALA A 93 2.51 -10.41 -12.95
C ALA A 93 1.59 -10.08 -11.76
N LEU A 94 0.98 -8.89 -11.74
CA LEU A 94 0.00 -8.53 -10.71
C LEU A 94 -1.27 -9.38 -10.85
N ARG A 95 -1.77 -9.58 -12.08
CA ARG A 95 -2.94 -10.42 -12.37
C ARG A 95 -2.77 -11.83 -11.84
N ASP A 96 -1.59 -12.41 -12.04
CA ASP A 96 -1.29 -13.78 -11.57
C ASP A 96 -1.12 -13.86 -10.04
N ALA A 97 -0.80 -12.74 -9.38
CA ALA A 97 -0.50 -12.69 -7.95
C ALA A 97 -1.72 -12.36 -7.05
N VAL A 98 -2.83 -11.90 -7.63
CA VAL A 98 -4.04 -11.52 -6.87
C VAL A 98 -5.08 -12.64 -6.85
N PRO A 99 -5.84 -12.79 -5.76
CA PRO A 99 -6.94 -13.74 -5.73
C PRO A 99 -8.02 -13.32 -6.73
N THR A 100 -8.59 -14.29 -7.44
CA THR A 100 -9.76 -14.08 -8.30
C THR A 100 -10.85 -15.05 -7.87
N ALA A 101 -12.01 -14.52 -7.49
CA ALA A 101 -13.16 -15.32 -7.12
C ALA A 101 -13.85 -15.90 -8.38
N PRO A 102 -14.74 -16.91 -8.22
CA PRO A 102 -15.42 -17.54 -9.37
C PRO A 102 -16.27 -16.58 -10.22
N ASP A 103 -16.73 -15.47 -9.63
CA ASP A 103 -17.47 -14.41 -10.32
C ASP A 103 -16.57 -13.38 -11.02
N GLY A 104 -15.24 -13.55 -10.94
CA GLY A 104 -14.26 -12.65 -11.52
C GLY A 104 -13.80 -11.52 -10.59
N SER A 105 -14.43 -11.36 -9.42
CA SER A 105 -14.05 -10.32 -8.46
C SER A 105 -12.68 -10.57 -7.83
N VAL A 106 -12.02 -9.49 -7.42
CA VAL A 106 -10.70 -9.53 -6.78
C VAL A 106 -10.84 -9.08 -5.32
N PRO A 107 -11.04 -10.01 -4.36
CA PRO A 107 -11.20 -9.66 -2.96
C PRO A 107 -9.84 -9.39 -2.30
N LEU A 108 -9.62 -8.15 -1.89
CA LEU A 108 -8.45 -7.72 -1.13
C LEU A 108 -8.88 -7.03 0.17
N THR A 109 -7.90 -6.61 0.97
CA THR A 109 -8.13 -5.86 2.21
C THR A 109 -7.17 -4.70 2.26
N ALA A 110 -7.67 -3.48 2.25
CA ALA A 110 -6.85 -2.32 2.53
C ALA A 110 -6.58 -2.23 4.04
N ARG A 111 -5.38 -1.81 4.43
CA ARG A 111 -5.02 -1.58 5.83
C ARG A 111 -4.41 -0.20 5.99
N ALA A 112 -4.86 0.51 7.01
CA ALA A 112 -4.26 1.74 7.49
C ALA A 112 -3.86 1.59 8.97
N TRP A 113 -2.89 2.37 9.42
CA TRP A 113 -2.57 2.49 10.84
C TRP A 113 -3.15 3.79 11.38
N ALA A 114 -4.01 3.67 12.40
CA ALA A 114 -4.51 4.82 13.14
C ALA A 114 -3.66 5.02 14.41
N ALA A 115 -3.47 6.28 14.79
CA ALA A 115 -2.84 6.67 16.03
C ALA A 115 -3.71 7.71 16.77
N LYS A 116 -3.71 7.63 18.09
CA LYS A 116 -4.36 8.59 18.98
C LYS A 116 -3.42 8.87 20.16
N GLY A 117 -3.39 10.10 20.64
CA GLY A 117 -2.63 10.52 21.81
C GLY A 117 -3.22 11.82 22.37
N VAL A 118 -2.85 12.14 23.61
CA VAL A 118 -3.34 13.31 24.33
C VAL A 118 -2.21 14.32 24.46
N ARG A 119 -2.50 15.59 24.22
CA ARG A 119 -1.59 16.68 24.58
C ARG A 119 -1.83 17.02 26.04
N ALA A 120 -0.81 16.91 26.88
CA ALA A 120 -0.89 17.44 28.23
C ALA A 120 -1.24 18.94 28.16
N LEU A 121 -2.28 19.35 28.88
CA LEU A 121 -2.56 20.77 29.07
C LEU A 121 -1.36 21.37 29.80
N ARG A 122 -0.78 22.45 29.24
CA ARG A 122 0.22 23.22 30.00
C ARG A 122 -0.50 23.80 31.23
N PRO A 123 0.08 23.70 32.43
CA PRO A 123 -0.42 24.42 33.59
C PRO A 123 -0.35 25.93 33.38
#